data_AF-A0A7L1RYU5-F1
#
_entry.id   AF-A0A7L1RYU5-F1
#
_cell.length_a   1.000
_cell.length_b   1.000
_cell.length_c   1.000
_cell.angle_alpha   90.00
_cell.angle_beta   90.00
_cell.angle_gamma   90.00
#
_symmetry.space_group_name_H-M   'P 1'
#
loop_
_entity.id
_entity.type
_entity.pdbx_description
1 polymer ?
#
loop_
_entity_poly.entity_id
_entity_poly.type
_entity_poly.pdbx_seq_one_letter_code
_entity_poly.pdbx_strand_id
1 'polypeptide(L)'
;MRVRVRSWHGVASWLWVANDENCGICRMAFNGCCPDCKVPGDDCPLVWGQCSHCFHMHCILKWLNSQQVQQHCPMCRQEWKFRE
;
A
#
# COMPACT_ATOMS: atom_id res chain seq x y z
N MET A 1 29.93 -19.09 30.46
CA MET A 1 29.11 -18.13 31.25
C MET A 1 27.73 -18.02 30.59
N ARG A 2 26.62 -18.04 31.36
CA ARG A 2 25.25 -18.07 30.81
C ARG A 2 24.45 -16.88 31.34
N VAL A 3 24.11 -15.93 30.46
CA VAL A 3 23.31 -14.74 30.80
C VAL A 3 21.83 -15.08 30.64
N ARG A 4 20.99 -14.59 31.57
CA ARG A 4 19.52 -14.72 31.51
C ARG A 4 18.87 -13.34 31.49
N VAL A 5 18.04 -13.08 30.49
CA VAL A 5 17.18 -11.88 30.43
C VAL A 5 16.06 -12.03 31.45
N ARG A 6 15.87 -11.05 32.33
CA ARG A 6 14.84 -11.07 33.39
C ARG A 6 13.51 -10.45 32.94
N SER A 7 13.58 -9.38 32.16
CA SER A 7 12.41 -8.69 31.61
C SER A 7 12.77 -8.02 30.29
N TRP A 8 11.79 -7.91 29.40
CA TRP A 8 11.90 -7.22 28.12
C TRP A 8 10.68 -6.31 27.94
N HIS A 9 10.91 -5.01 27.76
CA HIS A 9 9.85 -4.06 27.41
C HIS A 9 9.99 -3.74 25.92
N GLY A 10 9.20 -4.42 25.10
CA GLY A 10 9.23 -4.27 23.64
C GLY A 10 8.46 -3.03 23.19
N VAL A 11 8.97 -2.38 22.15
CA VAL A 11 8.26 -1.37 21.36
C VAL A 11 8.24 -1.86 19.92
N ALA A 12 7.12 -1.67 19.24
CA ALA A 12 6.96 -2.06 17.85
C ALA A 12 6.18 -0.99 17.07
N SER A 13 6.48 -0.91 15.79
CA SER A 13 5.69 -0.21 14.77
C SER A 13 5.23 -1.23 13.75
N TRP A 14 4.01 -1.09 13.25
CA TRP A 14 3.56 -1.90 12.13
C TRP A 14 4.20 -1.40 10.82
N LEU A 15 4.36 -2.29 9.86
CA LEU A 15 4.82 -1.99 8.52
C LEU A 15 3.92 -2.74 7.54
N TRP A 16 3.63 -2.12 6.40
CA TRP A 16 2.94 -2.82 5.31
C TRP A 16 3.85 -3.88 4.69
N VAL A 17 3.28 -5.06 4.44
CA VAL A 17 3.94 -6.11 3.66
C VAL A 17 3.59 -5.90 2.20
N ALA A 18 4.43 -5.15 1.48
CA ALA A 18 4.29 -4.87 0.06
C ALA A 18 5.61 -5.12 -0.68
N ASN A 19 5.55 -5.26 -2.00
CA ASN A 19 6.75 -5.45 -2.83
C ASN A 19 7.67 -4.21 -2.84
N ASP A 20 7.09 -3.03 -2.65
CA ASP A 20 7.76 -1.73 -2.61
C ASP A 20 7.40 -0.99 -1.31
N GLU A 21 8.17 0.04 -0.96
CA GLU A 21 7.90 0.90 0.21
C GLU A 21 6.98 2.10 -0.10
N ASN A 22 6.84 2.42 -1.39
CA ASN A 22 6.12 3.60 -1.88
C ASN A 22 5.04 3.24 -2.90
N CYS A 23 3.94 4.00 -2.90
CA CYS A 23 2.92 3.91 -3.91
C CYS A 23 3.44 4.37 -5.28
N GLY A 24 3.36 3.52 -6.31
CA GLY A 24 3.83 3.86 -7.66
C GLY A 24 3.09 5.01 -8.35
N ILE A 25 1.90 5.39 -7.86
CA ILE A 25 1.08 6.48 -8.41
C ILE A 25 1.42 7.82 -7.74
N CYS A 26 1.24 7.92 -6.42
CA CYS A 26 1.45 9.18 -5.69
C CYS A 26 2.87 9.35 -5.11
N ARG A 27 3.73 8.33 -5.24
CA ARG A 27 5.12 8.30 -4.75
C ARG A 27 5.30 8.43 -3.23
N MET A 28 4.21 8.44 -2.47
CA MET A 28 4.25 8.48 -1.01
C MET A 28 4.49 7.11 -0.40
N ALA A 29 5.16 7.10 0.75
CA ALA A 29 5.41 5.88 1.52
C ALA A 29 4.08 5.26 1.96
N PHE A 30 4.01 3.94 1.95
CA PHE A 30 2.79 3.23 2.31
C PHE A 30 2.41 3.40 3.79
N ASN A 31 3.38 3.63 4.68
CA ASN A 31 3.11 3.91 6.09
C ASN A 31 2.49 5.30 6.32
N GLY A 32 2.46 6.15 5.28
CA GLY A 32 1.77 7.45 5.30
C GLY A 32 0.40 7.37 4.63
N CYS A 33 -0.21 8.53 4.41
CA CYS A 33 -1.43 8.66 3.65
C CYS A 33 -1.15 9.21 2.23
N CYS A 34 -2.06 8.95 1.30
CA CYS A 34 -1.99 9.58 -0.02
C CYS A 34 -2.26 11.11 0.06
N PRO A 35 -1.91 11.90 -0.96
CA PRO A 35 -2.07 13.37 -0.94
C PRO A 35 -3.51 13.86 -0.71
N ASP A 36 -4.50 13.04 -1.06
CA ASP A 36 -5.93 13.36 -0.91
C ASP A 36 -6.45 13.02 0.51
N CYS A 37 -5.64 12.39 1.36
CA CYS A 37 -5.98 11.99 2.73
C CYS A 37 -5.16 12.79 3.75
N LYS A 38 -5.78 13.18 4.87
CA LYS A 38 -5.09 13.89 5.96
C LYS A 38 -4.50 12.97 7.04
N VAL A 39 -5.11 11.81 7.26
CA VAL A 39 -4.76 10.90 8.35
C VAL A 39 -4.49 9.51 7.76
N PRO A 40 -3.35 8.87 8.09
CA PRO A 40 -3.09 7.48 7.73
C PRO A 40 -3.99 6.52 8.51
N GLY A 41 -4.31 5.36 7.95
CA GLY A 41 -5.18 4.35 8.56
C GLY A 41 -6.35 3.95 7.66
N ASP A 42 -7.52 3.75 8.26
CA ASP A 42 -8.73 3.22 7.61
C ASP A 42 -9.22 4.07 6.42
N ASP A 43 -8.89 5.36 6.41
CA ASP A 43 -9.26 6.27 5.32
C ASP A 43 -8.41 6.07 4.05
N CYS A 44 -7.27 5.35 4.10
CA CYS A 44 -6.42 5.15 2.94
C CYS A 44 -5.78 3.75 2.93
N PRO A 45 -6.60 2.68 2.83
CA PRO A 45 -6.07 1.32 2.86
C PRO A 45 -5.23 1.05 1.60
N LEU A 46 -4.32 0.10 1.74
CA LEU A 46 -3.62 -0.47 0.60
C LEU A 46 -4.48 -1.52 -0.09
N VAL A 47 -4.37 -1.56 -1.41
CA VAL A 47 -5.04 -2.56 -2.24
C VAL A 47 -4.05 -3.17 -3.20
N TRP A 48 -4.22 -4.47 -3.43
CA TRP A 48 -3.37 -5.26 -4.30
C TRP A 48 -4.13 -5.63 -5.56
N GLY A 49 -3.46 -5.55 -6.70
CA GLY A 49 -3.94 -6.17 -7.92
C GLY A 49 -3.64 -7.66 -7.93
N GLN A 50 -4.36 -8.44 -8.74
CA GLN A 50 -3.98 -9.83 -9.05
C GLN A 50 -2.55 -9.93 -9.62
N CYS A 51 -2.08 -8.85 -10.26
CA CYS A 51 -0.69 -8.72 -10.72
C CYS A 51 0.35 -8.44 -9.61
N SER A 52 -0.03 -8.56 -8.33
CA SER A 52 0.79 -8.30 -7.13
C SER A 52 1.26 -6.86 -6.89
N HIS A 53 0.92 -5.91 -7.76
CA HIS A 53 1.21 -4.50 -7.51
C HIS A 53 0.29 -3.92 -6.44
N CYS A 54 0.86 -3.08 -5.57
CA CYS A 54 0.20 -2.46 -4.43
C CYS A 54 0.10 -0.95 -4.62
N PHE A 55 -1.05 -0.36 -4.28
CA PHE A 55 -1.27 1.09 -4.30
C PHE A 55 -2.17 1.51 -3.14
N HIS A 56 -2.17 2.80 -2.81
CA HIS A 56 -3.24 3.38 -2.01
C HIS A 56 -4.57 3.28 -2.77
N MET A 57 -5.65 2.93 -2.06
CA MET A 57 -6.98 2.76 -2.66
C MET A 57 -7.44 3.98 -3.47
N HIS A 58 -7.31 5.19 -2.91
CA HIS A 58 -7.70 6.42 -3.62
C HIS A 58 -6.86 6.68 -4.86
N CYS A 59 -5.57 6.35 -4.83
CA CYS A 59 -4.70 6.53 -5.98
C CYS A 59 -5.12 5.62 -7.13
N ILE A 60 -5.37 4.34 -6.86
CA ILE A 60 -5.77 3.40 -7.90
C ILE A 60 -7.19 3.68 -8.39
N LEU A 61 -8.16 4.01 -7.53
CA LEU A 61 -9.52 4.33 -7.97
C LEU A 61 -9.54 5.57 -8.87
N LYS A 62 -8.79 6.61 -8.52
CA LYS A 62 -8.63 7.82 -9.36
C LYS A 62 -8.01 7.49 -10.71
N TRP A 63 -7.00 6.62 -10.73
CA TRP A 63 -6.37 6.14 -11.95
C TRP A 63 -7.35 5.36 -12.84
N LEU A 64 -8.05 4.38 -12.28
CA LEU A 64 -9.02 3.55 -12.98
C LEU A 64 -10.20 4.37 -13.55
N ASN A 65 -10.70 5.34 -12.79
CA ASN A 65 -11.77 6.25 -13.23
C ASN A 65 -11.34 7.22 -14.33
N SER A 66 -10.03 7.49 -14.47
CA SER A 66 -9.51 8.32 -15.57
C SER A 66 -9.47 7.59 -16.92
N GLN A 67 -9.65 6.27 -16.93
CA GLN A 67 -9.57 5.43 -18.12
C GLN A 67 -10.97 5.16 -18.66
N GLN A 68 -11.24 5.58 -19.89
CA GLN A 68 -12.58 5.47 -20.49
C GLN A 68 -12.88 4.09 -21.11
N VAL A 69 -11.84 3.32 -21.49
CA VAL A 69 -12.01 2.13 -22.33
C VAL A 69 -11.63 0.84 -21.60
N GLN A 70 -10.43 0.78 -21.03
CA GLN A 70 -9.94 -0.42 -20.36
C GLN A 70 -9.07 -0.08 -19.18
N GLN A 71 -9.47 -0.60 -18.03
CA GLN A 71 -8.82 -0.42 -16.74
C GLN A 71 -7.55 -1.28 -16.62
N HIS A 72 -6.39 -0.63 -16.61
CA HIS A 72 -5.09 -1.31 -16.56
C HIS A 72 -4.25 -0.88 -15.36
N CYS A 73 -3.43 -1.81 -14.88
CA CYS A 73 -2.41 -1.58 -13.87
C CYS A 73 -1.41 -0.51 -14.34
N PRO A 74 -1.11 0.53 -13.53
CA PRO A 74 -0.13 1.56 -13.90
C PRO A 74 1.29 1.03 -14.18
N MET A 75 1.66 -0.12 -13.58
CA MET A 75 3.03 -0.64 -13.61
C MET A 75 3.23 -1.67 -14.72
N CYS A 76 2.36 -2.68 -14.82
CA CYS A 76 2.51 -3.78 -15.78
C CYS A 76 1.53 -3.75 -16.95
N ARG A 77 0.59 -2.79 -16.98
CA ARG A 77 -0.45 -2.62 -18.03
C ARG A 77 -1.40 -3.81 -18.22
N GLN A 78 -1.35 -4.81 -17.36
CA GLN A 78 -2.35 -5.88 -17.31
C GLN A 78 -3.71 -5.32 -16.88
N GLU A 79 -4.80 -5.97 -17.27
CA GLU A 79 -6.15 -5.63 -16.81
C GLU A 79 -6.18 -5.60 -15.27
N TRP A 80 -6.69 -4.51 -14.69
CA TRP A 80 -6.74 -4.36 -13.25
C TRP A 80 -7.90 -5.16 -12.65
N LYS A 81 -7.57 -6.08 -11.75
CA LYS A 81 -8.52 -6.80 -10.92
C LYS A 81 -8.03 -6.74 -9.48
N PHE A 82 -8.91 -6.34 -8.57
CA PHE A 82 -8.62 -6.36 -7.14
C PHE A 82 -8.36 -7.80 -6.70
N ARG A 83 -7.33 -7.98 -5.88
CA ARG A 83 -7.09 -9.23 -5.16
C ARG A 83 -8.02 -9.25 -3.94
N GLU A 84 -8.72 -10.36 -3.75
CA GLU A 84 -9.51 -10.65 -2.54
C GLU A 84 -8.61 -10.72 -1.30
#